data_AF-A0A7C5ZJN2-F1
#
_entry.id   AF-A0A7C5ZJN2-F1
#
_cell.length_a   1.000
_cell.length_b   1.000
_cell.length_c   1.000
_cell.angle_alpha   90.00
_cell.angle_beta   90.00
_cell.angle_gamma   90.00
#
_symmetry.space_group_name_H-M   'P 1'
#
loop_
_entity.id
_entity.type
_entity.pdbx_description
1 polymer ?
#
loop_
_entity_poly.entity_id
_entity_poly.type
_entity_poly.pdbx_seq_one_letter_code
_entity_poly.pdbx_strand_id
1 'polypeptide(L)'
;MEPGGADAEPSSSEPASQPEAQPLTLEAAFEAVRSVVSGAVTSARPTLGPAGVKTRLTKTLGAFDERELGFGKFKDFLLAAEKKGLISVESTGASTRVGLPRQDQNQ
;
A
#
# COMPACT_ATOMS: atom_id res chain seq x y z
N MET A 1 45.69 -20.89 -8.26
CA MET A 1 44.42 -21.45 -8.74
C MET A 1 43.42 -21.34 -7.60
N GLU A 2 42.58 -20.31 -7.63
CA GLU A 2 41.21 -20.37 -7.09
C GLU A 2 40.41 -21.33 -8.01
N PRO A 3 39.32 -22.04 -7.60
CA PRO A 3 38.13 -21.41 -7.00
C PRO A 3 37.27 -22.26 -6.03
N GLY A 4 36.54 -21.58 -5.14
CA GLY A 4 35.38 -22.11 -4.42
C GLY A 4 34.84 -21.01 -3.51
N GLY A 5 33.70 -20.36 -3.75
CA GLY A 5 32.47 -20.85 -4.35
C GLY A 5 31.45 -21.05 -3.24
N ALA A 6 30.61 -20.02 -3.04
CA ALA A 6 29.31 -20.00 -2.36
C ALA A 6 29.22 -20.50 -0.91
N ASP A 7 28.97 -19.58 0.04
CA ASP A 7 27.85 -19.73 0.98
C ASP A 7 27.51 -18.40 1.69
N ALA A 8 26.26 -18.29 2.16
CA ALA A 8 25.64 -17.21 2.94
C ALA A 8 24.92 -16.06 2.16
N GLU A 9 23.78 -16.45 1.58
CA GLU A 9 22.45 -15.90 1.91
C GLU A 9 22.03 -14.52 1.33
N PRO A 10 21.39 -14.49 0.14
CA PRO A 10 20.43 -13.45 -0.18
C PRO A 10 19.07 -13.86 0.42
N SER A 11 18.77 -13.45 1.65
CA SER A 11 17.44 -13.65 2.22
C SER A 11 17.00 -12.47 3.07
N SER A 12 16.48 -11.45 2.39
CA SER A 12 15.41 -10.63 2.95
C SER A 12 14.30 -10.55 1.93
N SER A 13 13.53 -11.63 1.91
CA SER A 13 12.08 -11.62 1.74
C SER A 13 11.54 -10.96 0.48
N GLU A 14 11.70 -11.66 -0.64
CA GLU A 14 10.80 -11.55 -1.78
C GLU A 14 9.72 -12.64 -1.61
N PRO A 15 8.52 -12.35 -1.10
CA PRO A 15 7.43 -13.30 -1.17
C PRO A 15 6.91 -13.34 -2.61
N ALA A 16 7.41 -14.34 -3.31
CA ALA A 16 6.73 -15.19 -4.29
C ALA A 16 5.56 -14.57 -5.09
N SER A 17 5.81 -14.42 -6.39
CA SER A 17 4.81 -14.58 -7.44
C SER A 17 3.96 -15.82 -7.20
N GLN A 18 2.66 -15.64 -6.97
CA GLN A 18 1.68 -16.71 -7.07
C GLN A 18 0.40 -16.17 -7.76
N PRO A 19 0.21 -16.42 -9.06
CA PRO A 19 -1.02 -16.07 -9.75
C PRO A 19 -2.07 -17.16 -9.50
N GLU A 20 -2.75 -17.11 -8.35
CA GLU A 20 -3.84 -18.04 -8.02
C GLU A 20 -5.17 -17.29 -7.79
N ALA A 21 -6.02 -17.33 -8.83
CA ALA A 21 -7.48 -17.29 -8.79
C ALA A 21 -8.20 -16.26 -7.89
N GLN A 22 -8.07 -14.97 -8.21
CA GLN A 22 -9.01 -13.84 -7.98
C GLN A 22 -10.26 -14.04 -7.07
N PRO A 23 -10.15 -13.93 -5.73
CA PRO A 23 -11.08 -13.13 -4.93
C PRO A 23 -10.54 -11.69 -4.84
N LEU A 24 -11.22 -10.75 -4.16
CA LEU A 24 -10.70 -9.39 -3.93
C LEU A 24 -9.27 -9.44 -3.36
N THR A 25 -8.25 -9.23 -4.20
CA THR A 25 -6.85 -9.36 -3.78
C THR A 25 -6.37 -8.09 -3.10
N LEU A 26 -5.42 -8.26 -2.19
CA LEU A 26 -4.71 -7.18 -1.51
C LEU A 26 -4.01 -6.24 -2.50
N GLU A 27 -3.56 -6.74 -3.65
CA GLU A 27 -3.08 -5.92 -4.76
C GLU A 27 -4.17 -5.06 -5.41
N ALA A 28 -5.34 -5.62 -5.73
CA ALA A 28 -6.45 -4.85 -6.29
C ALA A 28 -6.91 -3.74 -5.32
N ALA A 29 -6.92 -4.04 -4.01
CA ALA A 29 -7.19 -3.05 -2.98
C ALA A 29 -6.12 -1.95 -2.93
N PHE A 30 -4.84 -2.30 -3.09
CA PHE A 30 -3.75 -1.33 -3.14
C PHE A 30 -3.76 -0.46 -4.40
N GLU A 31 -4.09 -1.03 -5.56
CA GLU A 31 -4.25 -0.25 -6.78
C GLU A 31 -5.45 0.70 -6.66
N ALA A 32 -6.56 0.22 -6.09
CA ALA A 32 -7.72 1.04 -5.84
C ALA A 32 -7.41 2.18 -4.85
N VAL A 33 -6.65 1.92 -3.77
CA VAL A 33 -6.27 2.97 -2.82
C VAL A 33 -5.34 4.00 -3.46
N ARG A 34 -4.37 3.56 -4.27
CA ARG A 34 -3.49 4.45 -5.04
C ARG A 34 -4.31 5.31 -6.00
N SER A 35 -5.21 4.71 -6.76
CA SER A 35 -6.07 5.41 -7.72
C SER A 35 -6.96 6.45 -7.03
N VAL A 36 -7.58 6.05 -5.92
CA VAL A 36 -8.39 6.94 -5.07
C VAL A 36 -7.58 8.10 -4.52
N VAL A 37 -6.40 7.84 -3.95
CA VAL A 37 -5.53 8.87 -3.37
C VAL A 37 -5.02 9.78 -4.48
N SER A 38 -4.57 9.24 -5.62
CA SER A 38 -4.10 10.02 -6.76
C SER A 38 -5.19 10.90 -7.37
N GLY A 39 -6.44 10.45 -7.43
CA GLY A 39 -7.56 11.25 -7.92
C GLY A 39 -8.14 12.19 -6.86
N ALA A 40 -7.81 12.02 -5.58
CA ALA A 40 -8.33 12.85 -4.49
C ALA A 40 -7.34 13.90 -4.00
N VAL A 41 -6.05 13.59 -4.02
CA VAL A 41 -4.97 14.51 -3.71
C VAL A 41 -4.82 15.49 -4.87
N THR A 42 -4.78 16.77 -4.53
CA THR A 42 -4.60 17.87 -5.50
C THR A 42 -3.68 18.92 -4.89
N SER A 43 -3.19 19.87 -5.68
CA SER A 43 -2.32 20.96 -5.19
C SER A 43 -2.95 21.76 -4.04
N ALA A 44 -4.28 21.85 -3.98
CA ALA A 44 -5.02 22.49 -2.89
C ALA A 44 -5.25 21.59 -1.65
N ARG A 45 -5.18 20.26 -1.81
CA ARG A 45 -5.33 19.28 -0.73
C ARG A 45 -4.34 18.13 -0.93
N PRO A 46 -3.11 18.26 -0.39
CA PRO A 46 -2.03 17.29 -0.63
C PRO A 46 -2.25 15.95 0.10
N THR A 47 -3.21 15.88 1.01
CA THR A 47 -3.46 14.72 1.87
C THR A 47 -4.95 14.51 2.14
N LEU A 48 -5.32 13.26 2.36
CA LEU A 48 -6.66 12.81 2.74
C LEU A 48 -6.63 12.15 4.11
N GLY A 49 -7.70 12.33 4.89
CA GLY A 49 -7.89 11.52 6.09
C GLY A 49 -8.23 10.07 5.75
N PRO A 50 -7.97 9.12 6.65
CA PRO A 50 -8.28 7.70 6.45
C PRO A 50 -9.77 7.46 6.16
N ALA A 51 -10.65 8.24 6.79
CA ALA A 51 -12.09 8.17 6.53
C ALA A 51 -12.45 8.56 5.07
N GLY A 52 -11.76 9.55 4.51
CA GLY A 52 -11.96 9.98 3.12
C GLY A 52 -11.45 8.95 2.13
N VAL A 53 -10.29 8.35 2.41
CA VAL A 53 -9.74 7.25 1.62
C VAL A 53 -10.68 6.05 1.67
N LYS A 54 -11.07 5.60 2.87
CA LYS A 54 -12.00 4.47 3.06
C LYS A 54 -13.32 4.68 2.35
N THR A 55 -13.94 5.86 2.50
CA THR A 55 -15.19 6.20 1.80
C THR A 55 -15.06 6.10 0.28
N ARG A 56 -13.97 6.62 -0.29
CA ARG A 56 -13.74 6.54 -1.74
C ARG A 56 -13.39 5.13 -2.19
N LEU A 57 -12.61 4.40 -1.40
CA LEU A 57 -12.21 3.03 -1.67
C LEU A 57 -13.43 2.10 -1.70
N THR A 58 -14.32 2.19 -0.71
CA THR A 58 -15.60 1.48 -0.70
C THR A 58 -16.47 1.88 -1.90
N LYS A 59 -16.46 3.15 -2.34
CA LYS A 59 -17.19 3.56 -3.55
C LYS A 59 -16.60 2.97 -4.84
N THR A 60 -15.28 2.84 -4.94
CA THR A 60 -14.59 2.28 -6.10
C THR A 60 -14.73 0.76 -6.17
N LEU A 61 -14.57 0.08 -5.02
CA LEU A 61 -14.61 -1.38 -4.93
C LEU A 61 -16.01 -1.94 -4.62
N GLY A 62 -16.97 -1.08 -4.29
CA GLY A 62 -18.33 -1.45 -3.84
C GLY A 62 -18.38 -1.90 -2.38
N ALA A 63 -17.51 -2.82 -2.00
CA ALA A 63 -17.27 -3.24 -0.62
C ALA A 63 -15.77 -3.22 -0.35
N PHE A 64 -15.38 -2.73 0.82
CA PHE A 64 -13.99 -2.76 1.25
C PHE A 64 -13.93 -3.18 2.71
N ASP A 65 -13.46 -4.41 2.91
CA ASP A 65 -13.24 -4.99 4.21
C ASP A 65 -11.77 -5.35 4.38
N GLU A 66 -11.08 -4.58 5.22
CA GLU A 66 -9.67 -4.82 5.57
C GLU A 66 -9.43 -6.23 6.11
N ARG A 67 -10.46 -6.81 6.74
CA ARG A 67 -10.43 -8.17 7.30
C ARG A 67 -10.36 -9.24 6.21
N GLU A 68 -11.00 -9.01 5.07
CA GLU A 68 -10.91 -9.91 3.91
C GLU A 68 -9.50 -9.90 3.30
N LEU A 69 -8.79 -8.78 3.48
CA LEU A 69 -7.40 -8.60 3.06
C LEU A 69 -6.38 -9.09 4.10
N GLY A 70 -6.83 -9.64 5.23
CA GLY A 70 -5.97 -10.12 6.31
C GLY A 70 -5.47 -9.04 7.28
N PHE A 71 -5.96 -7.80 7.17
CA PHE A 71 -5.57 -6.71 8.07
C PHE A 71 -6.57 -6.55 9.22
N GLY A 72 -6.03 -6.41 10.44
CA GLY A 72 -6.85 -6.14 11.63
C GLY A 72 -7.37 -4.70 11.71
N LYS A 73 -6.72 -3.74 11.02
CA LYS A 73 -7.06 -2.31 11.05
C LYS A 73 -6.72 -1.63 9.73
N PHE A 74 -7.51 -0.62 9.35
CA PHE A 74 -7.27 0.23 8.19
C PHE A 74 -5.87 0.87 8.17
N LYS A 75 -5.37 1.27 9.33
CA LYS A 75 -4.03 1.84 9.45
C LYS A 75 -2.95 0.85 8.99
N ASP A 76 -3.12 -0.44 9.27
CA ASP A 76 -2.17 -1.49 8.90
C ASP A 76 -2.16 -1.69 7.38
N PHE A 77 -3.34 -1.71 6.76
CA PHE A 77 -3.50 -1.71 5.32
C PHE A 77 -2.82 -0.49 4.66
N LEU A 78 -3.03 0.71 5.22
CA LEU A 78 -2.39 1.93 4.72
C LEU A 78 -0.86 1.87 4.84
N LEU A 79 -0.33 1.41 5.98
CA LEU A 79 1.11 1.24 6.18
C LEU A 79 1.71 0.21 5.22
N ALA A 80 0.99 -0.87 4.91
CA ALA A 80 1.43 -1.85 3.92
C ALA A 80 1.47 -1.26 2.50
N ALA A 81 0.50 -0.41 2.14
CA ALA A 81 0.51 0.32 0.88
C ALA A 81 1.63 1.38 0.81
N GLU A 82 1.95 2.01 1.94
CA GLU A 82 3.08 2.95 2.05
C GLU A 82 4.43 2.25 1.93
N LYS A 83 4.61 1.08 2.57
CA LYS A 83 5.80 0.24 2.39
C LYS A 83 6.05 -0.17 0.94
N LYS A 84 4.99 -0.31 0.13
CA LYS A 84 5.09 -0.56 -1.31
C LYS A 84 5.40 0.69 -2.14
N GLY A 85 5.48 1.87 -1.53
CA GLY A 85 5.68 3.14 -2.22
C GLY A 85 4.48 3.60 -3.04
N LEU A 86 3.28 3.08 -2.78
CA LEU A 86 2.07 3.41 -3.54
C LEU A 86 1.39 4.68 -3.02
N ILE A 87 1.50 4.94 -1.71
CA ILE A 87 0.94 6.08 -0.99
C ILE A 87 1.93 6.55 0.09
N SER A 88 1.75 7.75 0.64
CA SER A 88 2.43 8.19 1.86
C SER A 88 1.44 8.24 3.00
N VAL A 89 1.79 7.70 4.16
CA VAL A 89 0.92 7.67 5.34
C VAL A 89 1.64 8.37 6.48
N GLU A 90 1.11 9.52 6.86
CA GLU A 90 1.62 10.33 7.96
C GLU A 90 0.70 10.17 9.16
N SER A 91 1.21 9.55 10.23
CA SER A 91 0.49 9.36 11.49
C SER A 91 1.00 10.34 12.53
N THR A 92 0.23 11.39 12.85
CA THR A 92 0.56 12.35 13.91
C THR A 92 -0.42 12.20 15.07
N GLY A 93 -0.01 11.49 16.13
CA GLY A 93 -0.84 11.23 17.30
C GLY A 93 -2.10 10.42 16.95
N ALA A 94 -3.28 11.00 17.21
CA ALA A 94 -4.58 10.42 16.85
C ALA A 94 -4.99 10.69 15.38
N SER A 95 -4.23 11.52 14.67
CA SER A 95 -4.54 11.90 13.29
C SER A 95 -3.73 11.05 12.31
N THR A 96 -4.39 10.45 11.33
CA THR A 96 -3.72 9.83 10.19
C THR A 96 -4.03 10.63 8.94
N ARG A 97 -3.03 10.87 8.11
CA ARG A 97 -3.16 11.48 6.80
C ARG A 97 -2.51 10.60 5.75
N VAL A 98 -3.13 10.54 4.59
CA VAL A 98 -2.74 9.72 3.45
C VAL A 98 -2.55 10.64 2.27
N GLY A 99 -1.33 10.73 1.75
CA GLY A 99 -0.98 11.51 0.58
C GLY A 99 -0.46 10.64 -0.54
N LEU A 100 -0.15 11.27 -1.66
CA LEU A 100 0.69 10.65 -2.68
C LEU A 100 2.08 10.39 -2.06
N PRO A 101 2.73 9.28 -2.41
CA PRO A 101 4.12 9.06 -2.02
C PRO A 101 4.93 10.21 -2.64
N ARG A 102 5.77 10.87 -1.84
CA ARG A 102 6.73 11.84 -2.39
C ARG A 102 7.62 11.02 -3.32
N GLN A 103 7.38 11.13 -4.62
CA GLN A 103 8.15 10.46 -5.67
C GLN A 103 9.54 11.10 -5.72
N ASP A 104 10.36 10.79 -4.73
CA ASP A 104 11.79 11.02 -4.73
C ASP A 104 12.41 9.66 -4.39
N GLN A 105 12.51 8.80 -5.41
CA GLN A 105 13.43 7.69 -5.38
C GLN A 105 13.84 7.33 -6.82
N ASN A 106 14.90 8.02 -7.25
CA ASN A 106 16.11 7.40 -7.76
C ASN A 106 15.96 6.43 -8.95
N GLN A 107 16.07 6.98 -10.16
CA GLN A 107 16.59 6.21 -11.30
C GLN A 107 18.11 6.14 -11.21
#